data_AF-T1X948-F1
#
_entry.id   AF-T1X948-F1
#
_cell.length_a   1.000
_cell.length_b   1.000
_cell.length_c   1.000
_cell.angle_alpha   90.00
_cell.angle_beta   90.00
_cell.angle_gamma   90.00
#
_symmetry.space_group_name_H-M   'P 1'
#
loop_
_entity.id
_entity.type
_entity.pdbx_description
1 polymer ?
#
loop_
_entity_poly.entity_id
_entity_poly.type
_entity_poly.pdbx_seq_one_letter_code
_entity_poly.pdbx_strand_id
1 'polypeptide(L)' 'MEFLRVLAEQRLPYVVHTPADIDRLRVLRAAELVTAFIPPSSHAPDDRAIRHLAQVESITAKGKLALNKATSAFIEL' A
#
# COMPACT_ATOMS: atom_id res chain seq x y z
N MET A 1 8.17 6.22 -0.80
CA MET A 1 7.22 6.98 0.05
C MET A 1 6.04 7.56 -0.72
N GLU A 2 6.16 7.87 -2.02
CA GLU A 2 5.07 8.45 -2.82
C GLU A 2 3.77 7.64 -2.77
N PHE A 3 3.82 6.32 -3.00
CA PHE A 3 2.61 5.49 -2.98
C PHE A 3 1.89 5.47 -1.62
N LEU A 4 2.64 5.61 -0.51
CA LEU A 4 2.04 5.74 0.82
C LEU A 4 1.27 7.06 0.97
N ARG A 5 1.75 8.15 0.34
CA ARG A 5 1.03 9.44 0.32
C ARG A 5 -0.26 9.33 -0.49
N VAL A 6 -0.20 8.71 -1.67
CA VAL A 6 -1.38 8.45 -2.50
C VAL A 6 -2.45 7.69 -1.70
N LEU A 7 -2.06 6.64 -0.97
CA LEU A 7 -2.98 5.89 -0.11
C LEU A 7 -3.54 6.72 1.06
N ALA A 8 -2.79 7.70 1.58
CA ALA A 8 -3.24 8.58 2.66
C ALA A 8 -4.31 9.59 2.21
N GLU A 9 -4.37 9.87 0.91
CA GLU A 9 -5.37 10.74 0.31
C GLU A 9 -6.65 9.97 -0.08
N GLN A 10 -6.62 8.63 -0.07
CA GLN A 10 -7.79 7.80 -0.37
C GLN A 10 -8.71 7.66 0.83
N ARG A 11 -10.00 7.43 0.55
CA ARG A 11 -10.94 6.95 1.56
C ARG A 11 -10.70 5.46 1.79
N LEU A 12 -10.24 5.10 2.98
CA LEU A 12 -10.04 3.71 3.37
C LEU A 12 -11.36 3.07 3.87
N PRO A 13 -11.57 1.75 3.64
CA PRO A 13 -10.68 0.85 2.91
C PRO A 13 -10.62 1.14 1.41
N TYR A 14 -9.45 0.92 0.79
CA TYR A 14 -9.19 1.22 -0.62
C TYR A 14 -8.68 -0.02 -1.37
N VAL A 15 -9.27 -0.29 -2.53
CA VAL A 15 -8.93 -1.45 -3.35
C VAL A 15 -7.88 -1.08 -4.39
N VAL A 16 -6.85 -1.92 -4.50
CA VAL A 16 -5.75 -1.79 -5.45
C VAL A 16 -5.87 -2.90 -6.48
N HIS A 17 -5.90 -2.50 -7.75
CA HIS A 17 -6.20 -3.39 -8.87
C HIS A 17 -4.99 -3.74 -9.75
N THR A 18 -3.97 -2.88 -9.79
CA THR A 18 -2.85 -3.06 -10.73
C THR A 18 -1.76 -3.94 -10.10
N PRO A 19 -1.15 -4.87 -10.86
CA PRO A 19 -0.04 -5.68 -10.34
C PRO A 19 1.09 -4.84 -9.74
N ALA A 20 1.47 -3.74 -10.41
CA ALA A 20 2.53 -2.86 -9.96
C ALA A 20 2.22 -2.16 -8.63
N ASP A 21 0.97 -1.72 -8.43
CA ASP A 21 0.57 -1.11 -7.17
C ASP A 21 0.38 -2.15 -6.06
N ILE A 22 -0.03 -3.37 -6.40
CA ILE A 22 -0.05 -4.49 -5.46
C ILE A 22 1.38 -4.84 -4.99
N ASP A 23 2.37 -4.80 -5.88
CA ASP A 23 3.78 -5.00 -5.50
C ASP A 23 4.29 -3.88 -4.59
N ARG A 24 3.96 -2.61 -4.88
CA ARG A 24 4.26 -1.50 -3.97
C ARG A 24 3.58 -1.68 -2.62
N LEU A 25 2.33 -2.14 -2.61
CA LEU A 25 1.58 -2.42 -1.39
C LEU A 25 2.23 -3.55 -0.57
N ARG A 26 2.78 -4.59 -1.22
CA ARG A 26 3.56 -5.65 -0.55
C ARG A 26 4.75 -5.07 0.21
N VAL A 27 5.48 -4.15 -0.41
CA VAL A 27 6.62 -3.47 0.24
C VAL A 27 6.16 -2.65 1.45
N LEU A 28 5.09 -1.87 1.31
CA LEU A 28 4.55 -1.06 2.41
C LEU A 28 4.04 -1.91 3.59
N ARG A 29 3.38 -3.03 3.29
CA ARG A 29 2.90 -3.99 4.30
C ARG A 29 4.08 -4.69 5.00
N ALA A 30 5.09 -5.12 4.25
CA ALA A 30 6.30 -5.72 4.82
C ALA A 30 7.08 -4.74 5.72
N ALA A 31 7.04 -3.44 5.40
CA ALA A 31 7.59 -2.38 6.23
C ALA A 31 6.69 -1.95 7.40
N GLU A 32 5.53 -2.59 7.58
CA GLU A 32 4.52 -2.31 8.62
C GLU A 32 3.96 -0.89 8.56
N LEU A 33 3.94 -0.27 7.38
CA LEU A 33 3.42 1.08 7.18
C LEU A 33 1.90 1.10 6.95
N VAL A 34 1.34 -0.04 6.55
CA VAL A 34 -0.10 -0.22 6.29
C VAL A 34 -0.56 -1.59 6.78
N THR A 35 -1.84 -1.67 7.10
CA THR A 35 -2.58 -2.92 7.27
C THR A 35 -3.33 -3.19 5.97
N ALA A 36 -3.10 -4.35 5.35
CA ALA A 36 -3.68 -4.68 4.06
C ALA A 36 -3.86 -6.18 3.86
N PHE A 37 -4.95 -6.53 3.17
CA PHE A 37 -5.13 -7.82 2.52
C PHE A 37 -4.40 -7.81 1.17
N ILE A 38 -3.51 -8.78 0.95
CA ILE A 38 -2.80 -8.95 -0.31
C ILE A 38 -2.90 -10.41 -0.73
N PRO A 39 -3.40 -10.72 -1.94
CA PRO A 39 -3.50 -12.09 -2.39
C PRO A 39 -2.09 -12.71 -2.57
N PRO A 40 -1.94 -14.02 -2.30
CA PRO A 40 -0.69 -14.73 -2.54
C PRO A 40 -0.32 -14.67 -4.01
N SER A 41 0.96 -14.55 -4.31
CA SER A 41 1.52 -14.44 -5.67
C SER A 41 1.51 -15.75 -6.48
N SER A 42 0.66 -16.72 -6.12
CA SER A 42 0.74 -18.08 -6.63
C SER A 42 0.53 -18.15 -8.15
N HIS A 43 1.49 -18.79 -8.84
CA HIS A 43 1.55 -19.04 -10.28
C HIS A 43 0.52 -20.07 -10.78
N ALA A 44 -0.57 -20.31 -10.08
CA ALA A 44 -1.58 -21.29 -10.49
C ALA A 44 -2.53 -20.67 -11.53
N PRO A 45 -2.69 -21.19 -12.75
CA PRO A 45 -3.30 -20.48 -13.88
C PRO A 45 -4.79 -20.09 -13.76
N ASP A 46 -5.54 -20.58 -12.76
CA ASP A 46 -7.02 -20.49 -12.75
C ASP A 46 -7.67 -19.26 -12.06
N ASP A 47 -7.16 -18.75 -10.93
CA ASP A 47 -7.78 -17.62 -10.22
C ASP A 47 -7.42 -16.20 -10.69
N ARG A 48 -7.64 -15.87 -11.97
CA ARG A 48 -7.28 -14.53 -12.50
C ARG A 48 -8.04 -13.37 -11.83
N ALA A 49 -9.26 -13.60 -11.36
CA ALA A 49 -10.09 -12.55 -10.76
C ALA A 49 -9.63 -12.13 -9.34
N ILE A 50 -9.20 -13.09 -8.51
CA ILE A 50 -8.78 -12.82 -7.11
C ILE A 50 -7.34 -12.32 -7.04
N ARG A 51 -6.49 -12.67 -8.03
CA ARG A 51 -5.07 -12.30 -8.07
C ARG A 51 -4.78 -10.79 -8.11
N HIS A 52 -5.77 -9.99 -8.52
CA HIS A 52 -5.60 -8.56 -8.78
C HIS A 52 -6.39 -7.69 -7.81
N LEU A 53 -6.83 -8.24 -6.67
CA LEU A 53 -7.58 -7.49 -5.67
C LEU A 53 -6.83 -7.51 -4.35
N ALA A 54 -6.05 -6.46 -4.11
CA ALA A 54 -5.53 -6.17 -2.78
C ALA A 54 -6.37 -5.04 -2.16
N GLN A 55 -6.51 -5.05 -0.84
CA GLN A 55 -7.27 -4.04 -0.13
C GLN A 55 -6.42 -3.47 1.00
N VAL A 56 -6.28 -2.15 1.00
CA VAL A 56 -5.69 -1.40 2.10
C VAL A 56 -6.78 -1.11 3.11
N GLU A 57 -6.59 -1.56 4.34
CA GLU A 57 -7.56 -1.40 5.43
C GLU A 57 -7.29 -0.12 6.22
N SER A 58 -6.02 0.15 6.52
CA SER A 58 -5.60 1.31 7.30
C SER A 58 -4.13 1.65 7.11
N ILE A 59 -3.76 2.90 7.37
CA ILE A 59 -2.36 3.33 7.55
C ILE A 59 -2.00 3.18 9.04
N THR A 60 -0.90 2.50 9.33
CA THR A 60 -0.47 2.27 10.72
C THR A 60 0.08 3.55 11.35
N ALA A 61 0.27 3.55 12.67
CA ALA A 61 0.95 4.67 13.34
C ALA A 61 2.35 4.93 12.77
N LYS A 62 3.10 3.85 12.46
CA LYS A 62 4.41 3.92 11.80
C LYS A 62 4.31 4.54 10.41
N GLY A 63 3.30 4.16 9.62
CA GLY A 63 2.99 4.77 8.33
C GLY A 63 2.72 6.27 8.42
N LYS A 64 1.94 6.72 9.40
CA LYS A 64 1.68 8.15 9.64
C LYS A 64 2.95 8.93 10.01
N LEU A 65 3.80 8.36 10.86
CA LEU A 65 5.10 8.97 11.19
C LEU A 65 6.01 9.07 9.96
N ALA A 66 6.04 8.01 9.14
CA ALA A 66 6.78 7.99 7.88
C ALA A 66 6.31 9.07 6.90
N LEU A 67 4.99 9.31 6.81
CA LEU A 67 4.41 10.39 6.00
C LEU A 67 4.89 11.76 6.50
N ASN A 68 4.80 12.02 7.80
CA ASN A 68 5.19 13.31 8.39
C ASN A 68 6.68 13.61 8.17
N LYS A 69 7.56 12.63 8.36
CA LYS A 69 9.00 12.78 8.09
C LYS A 69 9.28 13.07 6.63
N ALA A 70 8.58 12.39 5.72
CA ALA A 70 8.75 12.57 4.29
C ALA A 70 8.21 13.93 3.78
N THR A 71 7.29 14.56 4.51
CA THR A 71 6.83 15.93 4.22
C THR A 71 7.80 16.97 4.77
N SER A 72 8.37 16.74 5.97
CA SER A 72 9.34 17.66 6.58
C SER A 72 10.62 17.79 5.77
N ALA A 73 11.13 16.69 5.20
CA ALA A 73 12.34 16.68 4.38
C ALA A 73 12.21 17.48 3.05
N PHE A 74 11.01 17.89 2.66
CA PHE A 74 10.76 18.72 1.48
C PHE A 74 10.67 20.22 1.79
N ILE A 75 10.50 20.61 3.05
CA ILE A 75 10.40 22.02 3.47
C ILE A 75 11.80 22.60 3.79
N GLU A 76 12.81 21.74 3.99
CA GLU A 76 14.19 22.14 4.34
C GLU A 76 15.14 22.21 3.12
N LEU A 77 14.61 22.32 1.90
CA LEU A 77 15.36 22.50 0.64
C LEU A 77 14.93 23.80 -0.06
#